data_AF-A0A662HIC8-F1
#
_entry.id   AF-A0A662HIC8-F1
#
_cell.length_a   1.000
_cell.length_b   1.000
_cell.length_c   1.000
_cell.angle_alpha   90.00
_cell.angle_beta   90.00
_cell.angle_gamma   90.00
#
_symmetry.space_group_name_H-M   'P 1'
#
loop_
_entity.id
_entity.type
_entity.pdbx_description
1 polymer ?
#
loop_
_entity_poly.entity_id
_entity_poly.type
_entity_poly.pdbx_seq_one_letter_code
_entity_poly.pdbx_strand_id
1 'polypeptide(L)'
;MTTLRTYIIVRTLMTIPIVFTLLTIVFIILRVMPGDPITAMVGMKAPPEYIERLKEEAGLNKPYHVQYVDYVLGIIRGDFGRSLIWGRRPVLAEILDHLPATIELTIFGFLVSIIIGLTTGTIAGVKCYTRVDTSLRLYSIVAYALFIPWL
;
A
#
# COMPACT_ATOMS: atom_id res chain seq x y z
N MET A 1 -26.25 9.62 -18.75
CA MET A 1 -25.29 10.54 -18.12
C MET A 1 -25.21 10.22 -16.64
N THR A 2 -24.11 9.66 -16.14
CA THR A 2 -23.94 9.43 -14.71
C THR A 2 -23.82 10.78 -14.01
N THR A 3 -24.77 11.09 -13.13
CA THR A 3 -24.70 12.31 -12.32
C THR A 3 -23.46 12.27 -11.43
N LEU A 4 -22.87 13.43 -11.10
CA LEU A 4 -21.68 13.54 -10.25
C LEU A 4 -21.84 12.74 -8.94
N ARG A 5 -23.06 12.72 -8.38
CA ARG A 5 -23.41 11.91 -7.21
C ARG A 5 -23.24 10.42 -7.45
N THR A 6 -23.77 9.88 -8.55
CA THR A 6 -23.59 8.47 -8.91
C THR A 6 -22.12 8.12 -9.10
N TYR A 7 -21.33 9.01 -9.71
CA TYR A 7 -19.90 8.78 -9.89
C TYR A 7 -19.15 8.69 -8.55
N ILE A 8 -19.38 9.64 -7.63
CA ILE A 8 -18.73 9.64 -6.30
C ILE A 8 -19.12 8.38 -5.53
N ILE A 9 -20.41 8.04 -5.49
CA ILE A 9 -20.90 6.85 -4.77
C ILE A 9 -20.24 5.57 -5.32
N VAL A 10 -20.25 5.39 -6.65
CA VAL A 10 -19.65 4.20 -7.28
C VAL A 10 -18.16 4.13 -7.01
N ARG A 11 -17.43 5.26 -7.11
CA ARG A 11 -15.98 5.32 -6.84
C ARG A 11 -15.67 4.95 -5.39
N THR A 12 -16.40 5.51 -4.43
CA THR A 12 -16.23 5.20 -2.99
C THR A 12 -16.57 3.75 -2.70
N LEU A 13 -17.64 3.21 -3.31
CA LEU A 13 -18.00 1.81 -3.14
C LEU A 13 -16.95 0.86 -3.72
N MET A 14 -16.31 1.23 -4.84
CA MET A 14 -15.20 0.49 -5.45
C MET A 14 -13.92 0.52 -4.59
N THR A 15 -13.73 1.50 -3.70
CA THR A 15 -12.59 1.50 -2.78
C THR A 15 -12.66 0.34 -1.78
N ILE A 16 -13.86 -0.05 -1.35
CA ILE A 16 -14.06 -1.14 -0.37
C ILE A 16 -13.46 -2.47 -0.85
N PRO A 17 -13.85 -3.03 -2.04
CA PRO A 17 -13.27 -4.27 -2.51
C PRO A 17 -11.77 -4.16 -2.78
N ILE A 18 -11.28 -3.00 -3.24
CA ILE A 18 -9.83 -2.78 -3.46
C ILE A 18 -9.06 -2.90 -2.15
N VAL A 19 -9.50 -2.19 -1.11
CA VAL A 19 -8.86 -2.24 0.21
C VAL A 19 -8.95 -3.65 0.78
N PHE A 20 -10.11 -4.31 0.65
CA PHE A 20 -10.30 -5.68 1.12
C PHE A 20 -9.37 -6.68 0.40
N THR A 21 -9.24 -6.57 -0.92
CA THR A 21 -8.29 -7.38 -1.71
C THR A 21 -6.86 -7.12 -1.26
N LEU A 22 -6.46 -5.86 -1.08
CA LEU A 22 -5.11 -5.51 -0.60
C LEU A 22 -4.84 -6.07 0.79
N LEU A 23 -5.75 -5.89 1.75
CA LEU A 23 -5.65 -6.46 3.10
C LEU A 23 -5.50 -7.98 3.06
N THR A 24 -6.27 -8.65 2.20
CA THR A 24 -6.21 -10.11 2.04
C THR A 24 -4.88 -10.56 1.45
N ILE A 25 -4.42 -9.90 0.40
CA ILE A 25 -3.15 -10.22 -0.26
C ILE A 25 -1.99 -10.01 0.72
N VAL A 26 -1.93 -8.85 1.39
CA VAL A 26 -0.90 -8.56 2.39
C VAL A 26 -0.97 -9.54 3.54
N PHE A 27 -2.18 -9.91 4.00
CA PHE A 27 -2.35 -10.91 5.03
C PHE A 27 -1.72 -12.24 4.62
N ILE A 28 -2.08 -12.76 3.43
CA ILE A 28 -1.57 -14.02 2.91
C ILE A 28 -0.04 -13.96 2.75
N ILE A 29 0.49 -12.91 2.11
CA ILE A 29 1.93 -12.75 1.89
C ILE A 29 2.67 -12.82 3.22
N LEU A 30 2.24 -12.08 4.23
CA LEU A 30 2.92 -12.05 5.54
C LEU A 30 2.86 -13.39 6.31
N ARG A 31 1.89 -14.28 6.01
CA ARG A 31 1.78 -15.60 6.67
C ARG A 31 2.36 -16.75 5.85
N VAL A 32 2.44 -16.59 4.52
CA VAL A 32 3.06 -17.57 3.60
C VAL A 32 4.56 -17.34 3.50
N MET A 33 5.03 -16.11 3.65
CA MET A 33 6.45 -15.79 3.59
C MET A 33 7.22 -16.52 4.70
N PRO A 34 8.32 -17.22 4.37
CA PRO A 34 9.10 -17.95 5.36
C PRO A 34 9.79 -16.96 6.30
N GLY A 35 9.43 -17.03 7.58
CA GLY A 35 9.94 -16.15 8.63
C GLY A 35 8.84 -15.92 9.66
N ASP A 36 9.04 -16.40 10.89
CA ASP A 36 8.06 -16.15 11.95
C ASP A 36 8.22 -14.69 12.42
N PRO A 37 7.16 -13.86 12.31
CA PRO A 37 7.24 -12.44 12.61
C PRO A 37 7.68 -12.17 14.05
N ILE A 38 7.48 -13.14 14.95
CA ILE A 38 7.93 -13.04 16.34
C ILE A 38 9.44 -13.25 16.45
N THR A 39 10.00 -14.21 15.71
CA THR A 39 11.45 -14.42 15.67
C THR A 39 12.17 -13.26 14.97
N ALA A 40 11.52 -12.62 13.98
CA ALA A 40 12.00 -11.37 13.39
C ALA A 40 11.99 -10.20 14.39
N MET A 41 10.99 -10.14 15.28
CA MET A 41 10.86 -9.09 16.31
C MET A 41 11.89 -9.21 17.44
N VAL A 42 12.06 -10.40 18.01
CA VAL A 42 12.90 -10.60 19.21
C VAL A 42 14.35 -11.00 18.85
N GLY A 43 14.60 -11.31 17.58
CA GLY A 43 15.87 -11.83 17.11
C GLY A 43 16.15 -13.26 17.60
N MET A 44 17.19 -13.89 17.05
CA MET A 44 17.57 -15.28 17.36
C MET A 44 17.99 -15.55 18.83
N LYS A 45 17.89 -14.58 19.74
CA LYS A 45 18.39 -14.66 21.13
C LYS A 45 17.31 -14.74 22.20
N ALA A 46 16.02 -14.78 21.82
CA ALA A 46 14.94 -14.86 22.81
C ALA A 46 14.76 -16.29 23.36
N PRO A 47 14.46 -16.46 24.66
CA PRO A 47 14.07 -17.76 25.20
C PRO A 47 12.83 -18.30 24.47
N PRO A 48 12.77 -19.61 24.16
CA PRO A 48 11.65 -20.20 23.44
C PRO A 48 10.29 -20.01 24.15
N GLU A 49 10.27 -20.05 25.49
CA GLU A 49 9.06 -19.76 26.28
C GLU A 49 8.54 -18.32 26.07
N TYR A 50 9.44 -17.36 25.87
CA TYR A 50 9.04 -15.98 25.60
C TYR A 50 8.45 -15.84 24.19
N ILE A 51 8.99 -16.57 23.21
CA ILE A 51 8.48 -16.60 21.84
C ILE A 51 7.05 -17.19 21.81
N GLU A 52 6.82 -18.30 22.51
CA GLU A 52 5.49 -18.93 22.56
C GLU A 52 4.45 -18.02 23.23
N ARG A 53 4.79 -17.37 24.34
CA ARG A 53 3.90 -16.38 24.98
C ARG A 53 3.55 -15.23 24.04
N LEU A 54 4.53 -14.71 23.31
CA LEU A 54 4.28 -13.65 22.33
C LEU A 54 3.39 -14.14 21.17
N LYS A 55 3.48 -15.42 20.77
CA LYS A 55 2.62 -16.01 19.72
C LYS A 55 1.18 -16.14 20.19
N GLU A 56 0.99 -16.54 21.44
CA GLU A 56 -0.33 -16.57 22.08
C GLU A 56 -0.94 -15.17 22.16
N GLU A 57 -0.19 -14.19 22.66
CA GLU A 57 -0.65 -12.79 22.75
C GLU A 57 -0.98 -12.18 21.39
N ALA A 58 -0.22 -12.53 20.34
CA ALA A 58 -0.48 -12.08 18.97
C ALA A 58 -1.61 -12.85 18.27
N GLY A 59 -2.17 -13.89 18.91
CA GLY A 59 -3.20 -14.75 18.32
C GLY A 59 -2.70 -15.60 17.14
N LEU A 60 -1.38 -15.73 16.97
CA LEU A 60 -0.76 -16.49 15.88
C LEU A 60 -0.95 -18.01 16.01
N ASN A 61 -1.37 -18.47 17.19
CA ASN A 61 -1.69 -19.89 17.46
C ASN A 61 -3.08 -20.30 16.94
N LYS A 62 -3.92 -19.34 16.52
CA LYS A 62 -5.26 -19.63 15.98
C LYS A 62 -5.19 -20.09 14.52
N PRO A 63 -6.19 -20.83 14.01
CA PRO A 63 -6.29 -21.11 12.57
C PRO A 63 -6.32 -19.82 11.72
N TYR A 64 -5.72 -19.85 10.53
CA TYR A 64 -5.59 -18.65 9.68
C TYR A 64 -6.90 -17.92 9.37
N HIS A 65 -8.00 -18.65 9.23
CA HIS A 65 -9.31 -18.06 8.98
C HIS A 65 -9.81 -17.26 10.19
N VAL A 66 -9.57 -17.72 11.41
CA VAL A 66 -9.92 -16.98 12.64
C VAL A 66 -9.06 -15.73 12.77
N GLN A 67 -7.74 -15.85 12.51
CA GLN A 67 -6.84 -14.70 12.52
C GLN A 67 -7.27 -13.62 11.52
N TYR A 68 -7.71 -14.02 10.33
CA TYR A 68 -8.19 -13.08 9.31
C TYR A 68 -9.49 -12.38 9.72
N VAL A 69 -10.45 -13.14 10.27
CA VAL A 69 -11.71 -12.58 10.76
C VAL A 69 -11.46 -11.58 11.91
N ASP A 70 -10.65 -11.96 12.90
CA ASP A 70 -10.26 -11.09 14.01
C ASP A 70 -9.56 -9.82 13.50
N TYR A 71 -8.68 -9.95 12.50
CA TYR A 71 -7.97 -8.83 11.87
C TYR A 71 -8.92 -7.86 11.16
N VAL A 72 -9.83 -8.37 10.33
CA VAL A 72 -10.80 -7.53 9.60
C VAL A 72 -11.77 -6.86 10.56
N LEU A 73 -12.27 -7.58 11.58
CA LEU A 73 -13.13 -7.01 12.62
C LEU A 73 -12.42 -5.91 13.42
N GLY A 74 -11.13 -6.10 13.76
CA GLY A 74 -10.30 -5.09 14.40
C GLY A 74 -10.24 -3.81 13.58
N ILE A 75 -9.89 -3.93 12.29
CA ILE A 75 -9.81 -2.78 11.37
C ILE A 75 -11.14 -2.04 11.27
N ILE A 76 -12.26 -2.75 11.15
CA ILE A 76 -13.59 -2.13 11.07
C ILE A 76 -13.93 -1.38 12.35
N ARG A 77 -13.45 -1.83 13.52
CA ARG A 77 -13.59 -1.15 14.81
C ARG A 77 -12.58 -0.01 15.02
N GLY A 78 -11.67 0.22 14.07
CA GLY A 78 -10.60 1.20 14.18
C GLY A 78 -9.40 0.72 15.00
N ASP A 79 -9.34 -0.56 15.35
CA ASP A 79 -8.19 -1.17 16.01
C ASP A 79 -7.27 -1.82 14.97
N PHE A 80 -6.18 -1.12 14.64
CA PHE A 80 -5.15 -1.59 13.72
C PHE A 80 -4.12 -2.50 14.40
N GLY A 81 -4.23 -2.72 15.71
CA GLY A 81 -3.28 -3.48 16.50
C GLY A 81 -1.94 -2.77 16.71
N ARG A 82 -0.95 -3.57 17.10
CA ARG A 82 0.40 -3.12 17.43
C ARG A 82 1.41 -3.69 16.44
N SER A 83 2.41 -2.91 16.10
CA SER A 83 3.48 -3.31 15.18
C SER A 83 4.29 -4.45 15.78
N LEU A 84 4.40 -5.56 15.05
CA LEU A 84 5.25 -6.69 15.42
C LEU A 84 6.72 -6.40 15.09
N ILE A 85 7.05 -5.40 14.29
CA ILE A 85 8.43 -5.13 13.85
C ILE A 85 9.02 -3.94 14.63
N TRP A 86 8.20 -2.91 14.90
CA TRP A 86 8.59 -1.70 15.65
C TRP A 86 8.13 -1.77 17.12
N GLY A 87 8.55 -2.82 17.84
CA GLY A 87 8.47 -2.85 19.30
C GLY A 87 7.08 -2.65 19.91
N ARG A 88 6.02 -3.20 19.30
CA ARG A 88 4.63 -3.13 19.78
C ARG A 88 4.02 -1.72 19.84
N ARG A 89 4.53 -0.76 19.06
CA ARG A 89 3.91 0.57 18.93
C ARG A 89 2.54 0.47 18.20
N PRO A 90 1.52 1.26 18.55
CA PRO A 90 0.25 1.27 17.83
C PRO A 90 0.45 1.57 16.34
N VAL A 91 -0.10 0.73 15.46
CA VAL A 91 0.08 0.88 14.00
C VAL A 91 -0.47 2.21 13.51
N LEU A 92 -1.58 2.68 14.09
CA LEU A 92 -2.17 3.97 13.72
C LEU A 92 -1.21 5.15 13.96
N ALA A 93 -0.46 5.13 15.06
CA ALA A 93 0.52 6.18 15.35
C ALA A 93 1.66 6.16 14.32
N GLU A 94 2.11 4.97 13.93
CA GLU A 94 3.13 4.82 12.90
C GLU A 94 2.65 5.35 11.54
N ILE A 95 1.40 5.04 11.15
CA ILE A 95 0.79 5.57 9.91
C ILE A 95 0.73 7.10 9.94
N LEU A 96 0.35 7.68 11.10
CA LEU A 96 0.28 9.13 11.28
C LEU A 96 1.65 9.80 11.23
N ASP A 97 2.70 9.14 11.72
CA ASP A 97 4.08 9.66 11.67
C ASP A 97 4.61 9.70 10.21
N HIS A 98 4.24 8.73 9.36
CA HIS A 98 4.68 8.67 7.95
C HIS A 98 3.76 9.41 6.96
N LEU A 99 2.54 9.74 7.38
CA LEU A 99 1.57 10.44 6.54
C LEU A 99 2.07 11.79 6.00
N PRO A 100 2.68 12.68 6.81
CA PRO A 100 3.21 13.95 6.34
C PRO A 100 4.24 13.80 5.21
N ALA A 101 5.17 12.86 5.36
CA ALA A 101 6.19 12.60 4.34
C ALA A 101 5.57 12.11 3.03
N THR A 102 4.55 11.24 3.12
CA THR A 102 3.83 10.75 1.93
C THR A 102 3.08 11.88 1.22
N ILE A 103 2.44 12.76 1.98
CA ILE A 103 1.73 13.94 1.44
C ILE A 103 2.73 14.88 0.76
N GLU A 104 3.86 15.18 1.41
CA GLU A 104 4.90 16.04 0.85
C GLU A 104 5.42 15.49 -0.49
N LEU A 105 5.82 14.21 -0.52
CA LEU A 105 6.27 13.54 -1.73
C LEU A 105 5.19 13.53 -2.83
N THR A 106 3.95 13.26 -2.46
CA THR A 106 2.83 13.23 -3.43
C THR A 106 2.59 14.61 -4.03
N ILE A 107 2.62 15.67 -3.23
CA ILE A 107 2.39 17.05 -3.71
C ILE A 107 3.50 17.45 -4.68
N PHE A 108 4.77 17.29 -4.29
CA PHE A 108 5.89 17.67 -5.15
C PHE A 108 5.97 16.81 -6.42
N GLY A 109 5.76 15.50 -6.29
CA GLY A 109 5.70 14.58 -7.43
C GLY A 109 4.58 14.95 -8.41
N PHE A 110 3.41 15.31 -7.89
CA PHE A 110 2.27 15.75 -8.70
C PHE A 110 2.54 17.07 -9.41
N LEU A 111 3.16 18.04 -8.75
CA LEU A 111 3.55 19.31 -9.37
C LEU A 111 4.54 19.09 -10.53
N VAL A 112 5.58 18.29 -10.32
CA VAL A 112 6.55 17.92 -11.36
C VAL A 112 5.86 17.18 -12.50
N SER A 113 4.98 16.23 -12.17
CA SER A 113 4.20 15.46 -13.15
C SER A 113 3.31 16.35 -14.02
N ILE A 114 2.64 17.37 -13.44
CA ILE A 114 1.86 18.34 -14.20
C ILE A 114 2.75 19.13 -15.16
N ILE A 115 3.86 19.67 -14.67
CA ILE A 115 4.75 20.51 -15.49
C ILE A 115 5.29 19.70 -16.67
N ILE A 116 5.84 18.52 -16.41
CA ILE A 116 6.41 17.66 -17.45
C ILE A 116 5.31 17.10 -18.35
N GLY A 117 4.24 16.54 -17.79
CA GLY A 117 3.16 15.92 -18.54
C GLY A 117 2.42 16.89 -19.45
N LEU A 118 2.14 18.11 -18.97
CA LEU A 118 1.45 19.12 -19.77
C LEU A 118 2.36 19.67 -20.88
N THR A 119 3.64 19.94 -20.60
CA THR A 119 4.58 20.45 -21.62
C THR A 119 4.88 19.41 -22.70
N THR A 120 5.19 18.18 -22.30
CA THR A 120 5.44 17.07 -23.24
C THR A 120 4.20 16.70 -24.04
N GLY A 121 3.02 16.65 -23.38
CA GLY A 121 1.75 16.36 -24.05
C GLY A 121 1.33 17.42 -25.05
N THR A 122 1.49 18.70 -24.73
CA THR A 122 1.20 19.80 -25.66
C THR A 122 2.15 19.81 -26.85
N ILE A 123 3.45 19.59 -26.65
CA ILE A 123 4.44 19.51 -27.74
C ILE A 123 4.14 18.32 -28.67
N ALA A 124 3.83 17.15 -28.11
CA ALA A 124 3.47 15.97 -28.90
C ALA A 124 2.20 16.21 -29.73
N GLY A 125 1.19 16.88 -29.14
CA GLY A 125 -0.06 17.22 -29.81
C GLY A 125 0.11 18.22 -30.96
N VAL A 126 0.89 19.28 -30.76
CA VAL A 126 1.14 20.30 -31.79
C VAL A 126 2.03 19.76 -32.92
N LYS A 127 3.03 18.94 -32.60
CA LYS A 127 3.96 18.34 -33.59
C LYS A 127 3.56 16.92 -33.98
N CYS A 128 2.27 16.70 -34.19
CA CYS A 128 1.72 15.39 -34.51
C CYS A 128 2.38 14.77 -35.77
N TYR A 129 2.62 13.46 -35.75
CA TYR A 129 3.28 12.67 -36.80
C TYR A 129 4.75 13.01 -37.09
N THR A 130 5.38 13.84 -36.26
CA THR A 130 6.83 14.12 -36.37
C THR A 130 7.66 13.12 -35.57
N ARG A 131 8.98 13.09 -35.83
CA ARG A 131 9.92 12.28 -35.04
C ARG A 131 9.87 12.60 -33.54
N VAL A 132 9.59 13.87 -33.19
CA VAL A 132 9.50 14.33 -31.79
C VAL A 132 8.30 13.68 -31.10
N ASP A 133 7.14 13.66 -31.74
CA ASP A 133 5.92 13.01 -31.24
C ASP A 133 6.10 11.49 -31.09
N THR A 134 6.71 10.82 -32.07
CA THR A 134 7.02 9.38 -31.95
C THR A 134 7.99 9.07 -30.81
N SER A 135 9.04 9.87 -30.61
CA SER A 135 9.97 9.71 -29.49
C SER A 135 9.29 9.92 -28.13
N LEU A 136 8.46 10.96 -28.00
CA LEU A 136 7.70 11.25 -26.79
C LEU A 136 6.72 10.13 -26.44
N ARG A 137 5.97 9.62 -27.43
CA ARG A 137 5.06 8.47 -27.22
C ARG A 137 5.81 7.22 -26.82
N LEU A 138 6.92 6.90 -27.47
CA LEU A 138 7.73 5.73 -27.11
C LEU A 138 8.26 5.86 -25.69
N TYR A 139 8.76 7.04 -25.31
CA TYR A 139 9.18 7.34 -23.95
C TYR A 139 8.03 7.13 -22.95
N SER A 140 6.83 7.68 -23.22
CA SER A 140 5.67 7.50 -22.33
C SER A 140 5.27 6.03 -22.18
N ILE A 141 5.30 5.25 -23.26
CA ILE A 141 4.98 3.80 -23.22
C ILE A 141 6.03 3.07 -22.38
N VAL A 142 7.32 3.34 -22.59
CA VAL A 142 8.40 2.71 -21.83
C VAL A 142 8.33 3.12 -20.36
N ALA A 143 8.12 4.39 -20.05
CA ALA A 143 7.97 4.87 -18.68
C ALA A 143 6.75 4.25 -17.99
N TYR A 144 5.65 4.03 -18.71
CA TYR A 144 4.46 3.38 -18.15
C TYR A 144 4.62 1.86 -17.99
N ALA A 145 5.33 1.21 -18.93
CA ALA A 145 5.55 -0.23 -18.93
C ALA A 145 6.68 -0.68 -17.98
N LEU A 146 7.66 0.18 -17.72
CA LEU A 146 8.68 -0.05 -16.70
C LEU A 146 8.03 0.04 -15.32
N PHE A 147 7.72 -1.14 -14.81
CA PHE A 147 7.29 -1.47 -13.46
C PHE A 147 7.71 -0.44 -12.38
N ILE A 148 6.70 0.21 -11.78
CA ILE A 148 6.79 1.33 -10.83
C ILE A 148 7.63 1.11 -9.54
N PRO A 149 7.83 -0.08 -8.96
CA PRO A 149 8.47 -0.17 -7.63
C PRO A 149 10.00 0.03 -7.61
N TRP A 150 10.64 0.44 -8.71
CA TRP A 150 12.09 0.70 -8.78
C TRP A 150 12.45 2.17 -9.07
N LEU A 151 11.48 3.08 -8.96
CA LEU A 151 11.66 4.54 -9.01
C LEU A 151 11.25 5.13 -7.66
#